data_AF-A0A1I2G665-F1
#
_entry.id   AF-A0A1I2G665-F1
#
_cell.length_a   1.000
_cell.length_b   1.000
_cell.length_c   1.000
_cell.angle_alpha   90.00
_cell.angle_beta   90.00
_cell.angle_gamma   90.00
#
_symmetry.space_group_name_H-M   'P 1'
#
loop_
_entity.id
_entity.type
_entity.pdbx_description
1 polymer ?
#
loop_
_entity_poly.entity_id
_entity_poly.type
_entity_poly.pdbx_seq_one_letter_code
_entity_poly.pdbx_strand_id
1 'polypeptide(L)'
;MTTVVHSPGVLARLLQSPAGDLLPDSLVLLRYRSSAGHEITLPVQAARTADGLVVAAAQPGRKRWWRHFRRPAPVQVWRAGSWHAAIAEVTTAEPAAQAYRRRFHRLDGTEVLVAIRGCGLPRGPVLLRGTRLRRRWTAAVTLGEFAGFCVPALTGALTANAAALLAAGAIEGTLLGASQALVLRRAIPGLRPWRWIVATAVAATIAYLIGLTPSRVGGPLPPLLVIAGGVALVSSIGVAQWLVLRPFIDRAAAWIPITALAWIAGLGVFLAFATPLWQPGQSTPVIALIGMAGGLLMAATTATVTGHGLRRLLTDR
;
A
#
# COMPACT_ATOMS: atom_id res chain seq x y z
N MET A 1 31.26 17.27 -28.86
CA MET A 1 29.87 16.77 -28.80
C MET A 1 29.44 16.70 -27.34
N THR A 2 28.86 17.77 -26.84
CA THR A 2 28.40 17.90 -25.45
C THR A 2 26.98 17.36 -25.34
N THR A 3 26.85 16.18 -24.73
CA THR A 3 25.56 15.56 -24.40
C THR A 3 24.88 16.41 -23.34
N VAL A 4 24.01 17.35 -23.73
CA VAL A 4 23.13 18.04 -22.78
C VAL A 4 22.07 17.03 -22.32
N VAL A 5 22.41 16.25 -21.31
CA VAL A 5 21.45 15.44 -20.57
C VAL A 5 20.61 16.42 -19.76
N HIS A 6 19.40 16.74 -20.25
CA HIS A 6 18.43 17.43 -19.41
C HIS A 6 18.21 16.56 -18.17
N SER A 7 18.66 17.09 -17.02
CA SER A 7 18.48 16.44 -15.72
C SER A 7 17.03 15.95 -15.60
N PRO A 8 16.79 14.65 -15.35
CA PRO A 8 15.44 14.17 -15.11
C PRO A 8 14.87 14.99 -13.95
N GLY A 9 13.73 15.65 -14.19
CA GLY A 9 13.06 16.45 -13.17
C GLY A 9 12.81 15.62 -11.90
N VAL A 10 12.60 16.28 -10.76
CA VAL A 10 12.44 15.62 -9.44
C VAL A 10 11.48 14.43 -9.50
N LEU A 11 10.35 14.55 -10.22
CA LEU A 11 9.38 13.47 -10.39
C LEU A 11 9.92 12.26 -11.16
N ALA A 12 10.81 12.46 -12.12
CA ALA A 12 11.45 11.37 -12.86
C ALA A 12 12.50 10.65 -12.03
N ARG A 13 13.28 11.37 -11.21
CA ARG A 13 14.16 10.75 -10.22
C ARG A 13 13.35 10.00 -9.16
N LEU A 14 12.23 10.55 -8.72
CA LEU A 14 11.33 9.91 -7.76
C LEU A 14 10.71 8.61 -8.33
N LEU A 15 10.27 8.61 -9.58
CA LEU A 15 9.71 7.41 -10.25
C LEU A 15 10.72 6.29 -10.47
N GLN A 16 11.99 6.64 -10.63
CA GLN A 16 13.09 5.66 -10.74
C GLN A 16 13.64 5.27 -9.38
N SER A 17 13.38 6.06 -8.34
CA SER A 17 13.78 5.74 -6.99
C SER A 17 12.84 4.71 -6.36
N PRO A 18 13.26 4.10 -5.25
CA PRO A 18 12.41 3.18 -4.52
C PRO A 18 11.16 3.84 -3.90
N ALA A 19 11.06 5.17 -3.87
CA ALA A 19 9.84 5.89 -3.48
C ALA A 19 8.83 5.99 -4.63
N GLY A 20 9.26 5.80 -5.88
CA GLY A 20 8.39 5.72 -7.06
C GLY A 20 7.38 4.57 -6.99
N ASP A 21 7.64 3.58 -6.14
CA ASP A 21 6.70 2.51 -5.83
C ASP A 21 5.44 3.03 -5.13
N LEU A 22 5.48 4.16 -4.43
CA LEU A 22 4.31 4.73 -3.76
C LEU A 22 3.43 5.54 -4.73
N LEU A 23 3.97 5.94 -5.88
CA LEU A 23 3.25 6.74 -6.87
C LEU A 23 2.20 5.92 -7.63
N PRO A 24 1.16 6.55 -8.20
CA PRO A 24 0.14 5.84 -8.97
C PRO A 24 0.72 5.03 -10.13
N ASP A 25 0.24 3.80 -10.35
CA ASP A 25 0.69 2.91 -11.44
C ASP A 25 0.37 3.45 -12.85
N SER A 26 -0.40 4.54 -12.90
CA SER A 26 -0.73 5.27 -14.11
C SER A 26 0.32 6.30 -14.49
N LEU A 27 1.32 6.56 -13.65
CA LEU A 27 2.41 7.48 -13.96
C LEU A 27 3.61 6.68 -14.47
N VAL A 28 4.07 6.97 -15.69
CA VAL A 28 5.21 6.31 -16.34
C VAL A 28 6.22 7.35 -16.81
N LEU A 29 7.47 6.94 -17.04
CA LEU A 29 8.42 7.79 -17.76
C LEU A 29 8.46 7.40 -19.21
N LEU A 30 8.37 8.39 -20.08
CA LEU A 30 8.51 8.27 -21.51
C LEU A 30 9.84 8.90 -21.90
N ARG A 31 10.71 8.13 -22.53
CA ARG A 31 12.03 8.54 -22.99
C ARG A 31 12.13 8.36 -24.49
N TYR A 32 12.49 9.40 -25.21
CA TYR A 32 12.70 9.34 -26.66
C TYR A 32 13.86 10.25 -27.06
N ARG A 33 14.39 10.02 -28.26
CA ARG A 33 15.42 10.87 -28.85
C ARG A 33 14.75 11.83 -29.83
N SER A 34 14.89 13.12 -29.58
CA SER A 34 14.39 14.17 -30.48
C SER A 34 15.08 14.12 -31.85
N SER A 35 14.49 14.76 -32.86
CA SER A 35 15.12 14.93 -34.19
C SER A 35 16.46 15.66 -34.13
N ALA A 36 16.68 16.49 -33.11
CA ALA A 36 17.95 17.16 -32.85
C ALA A 36 18.98 16.27 -32.11
N GLY A 37 18.69 15.00 -31.88
CA GLY A 37 19.57 14.05 -31.21
C GLY A 37 19.52 14.07 -29.68
N HIS A 38 18.84 15.05 -29.06
CA HIS A 38 18.72 15.11 -27.60
C HIS A 38 17.79 14.04 -27.04
N GLU A 39 18.20 13.42 -25.93
CA GLU A 39 17.35 12.51 -25.17
C GLU A 39 16.41 13.30 -24.25
N ILE A 40 15.11 13.04 -24.37
CA ILE A 40 14.07 13.70 -23.60
C ILE A 40 13.35 12.64 -22.76
N THR A 41 13.36 12.82 -21.44
CA THR A 41 12.59 11.99 -20.49
C THR A 41 11.51 12.82 -19.82
N LEU A 42 10.25 12.40 -19.92
CA LEU A 42 9.12 13.08 -19.28
C LEU A 42 8.20 12.13 -18.51
N PRO A 43 7.71 12.53 -17.32
CA PRO A 43 6.64 11.82 -16.64
C PRO A 43 5.30 12.09 -17.32
N VAL A 44 4.57 11.02 -17.64
CA VAL A 44 3.26 11.08 -18.28
C VAL A 44 2.26 10.17 -17.59
N GLN A 45 1.00 10.60 -17.59
CA GLN A 45 -0.12 9.74 -17.21
C GLN A 45 -0.49 8.84 -18.38
N ALA A 46 -0.51 7.53 -18.13
CA ALA A 46 -0.81 6.48 -19.08
C ALA A 46 -2.04 5.68 -18.63
N ALA A 47 -2.91 5.39 -19.59
CA ALA A 47 -3.96 4.40 -19.48
C ALA A 47 -3.57 3.15 -20.29
N ARG A 48 -4.12 1.99 -19.92
CA ARG A 48 -3.88 0.73 -20.63
C ARG A 48 -4.86 0.55 -21.77
N THR A 49 -4.38 0.05 -22.90
CA THR A 49 -5.19 -0.41 -24.04
C THR A 49 -4.95 -1.91 -24.27
N ALA A 50 -5.69 -2.53 -25.19
CA ALA A 50 -5.46 -3.94 -25.56
C ALA A 50 -4.04 -4.16 -26.12
N ASP A 51 -3.50 -3.17 -26.85
CA ASP A 51 -2.24 -3.28 -27.59
C ASP A 51 -1.06 -2.56 -26.93
N GLY A 52 -1.24 -2.01 -25.72
CA GLY A 52 -0.18 -1.34 -24.98
C GLY A 52 -0.68 -0.24 -24.04
N LEU A 53 -0.19 0.98 -24.24
CA LEU A 53 -0.56 2.16 -23.44
C LEU A 53 -1.07 3.28 -24.35
N VAL A 54 -1.84 4.17 -23.74
CA VAL A 54 -2.19 5.46 -24.34
C VAL A 54 -1.88 6.56 -23.33
N VAL A 55 -1.21 7.60 -23.81
CA VAL A 55 -0.89 8.81 -23.03
C VAL A 55 -1.53 10.02 -23.70
N ALA A 56 -1.89 11.03 -22.92
CA ALA A 56 -2.47 12.26 -23.43
C ALA A 56 -1.51 13.43 -23.28
N ALA A 57 -1.32 14.19 -24.35
CA ALA A 57 -0.74 15.52 -24.30
C ALA A 57 -1.82 16.54 -23.95
N ALA A 58 -2.13 16.67 -22.66
CA ALA A 58 -3.03 17.72 -22.18
C ALA A 58 -2.49 19.11 -22.55
N GLN A 59 -3.35 20.02 -23.00
CA GLN A 59 -2.97 21.35 -23.51
C GLN A 59 -1.93 21.27 -24.65
N PRO A 60 -2.25 20.65 -25.80
CA PRO A 60 -1.30 20.44 -26.88
C PRO A 60 -0.75 21.74 -27.48
N GLY A 61 -1.46 22.86 -27.34
CA GLY A 61 -0.94 24.19 -27.72
C GLY A 61 0.28 24.61 -26.91
N ARG A 62 0.42 24.17 -25.66
CA ARG A 62 1.55 24.50 -24.77
C ARG A 62 2.68 23.46 -24.81
N LYS A 63 2.44 22.30 -25.43
CA LYS A 63 3.38 21.16 -25.42
C LYS A 63 3.79 20.80 -26.84
N ARG A 64 5.06 20.50 -27.05
CA ARG A 64 5.60 20.16 -28.38
C ARG A 64 6.02 18.70 -28.55
N TRP A 65 6.16 17.95 -27.46
CA TRP A 65 6.68 16.59 -27.47
C TRP A 65 5.85 15.61 -28.32
N TRP A 66 4.52 15.76 -28.33
CA TRP A 66 3.61 14.88 -29.09
C TRP A 66 3.83 14.98 -30.60
N ARG A 67 4.37 16.09 -31.09
CA ARG A 67 4.62 16.32 -32.53
C ARG A 67 5.66 15.34 -33.08
N HIS A 68 6.59 14.88 -32.24
CA HIS A 68 7.59 13.88 -32.60
C HIS A 68 6.93 12.55 -33.00
N PHE A 69 5.80 12.23 -32.37
CA PHE A 69 5.06 10.99 -32.60
C PHE A 69 3.97 11.10 -33.67
N ARG A 70 3.95 12.19 -34.48
CA ARG A 70 3.04 12.28 -35.65
C ARG A 70 3.31 11.18 -36.69
N ARG A 71 4.52 10.64 -36.68
CA ARG A 71 4.90 9.41 -37.37
C ARG A 71 5.31 8.39 -36.30
N PRO A 72 5.18 7.08 -36.58
CA PRO A 72 5.68 6.04 -35.69
C PRO A 72 7.16 6.29 -35.35
N ALA A 73 7.47 6.41 -34.06
CA ALA A 73 8.83 6.66 -33.59
C ALA A 73 9.19 5.79 -32.39
N PRO A 74 10.46 5.35 -32.27
CA PRO A 74 10.92 4.55 -31.16
C PRO A 74 10.90 5.34 -29.84
N VAL A 75 10.47 4.68 -28.78
CA VAL A 75 10.38 5.23 -27.43
C VAL A 75 10.74 4.16 -26.41
N GLN A 76 11.24 4.59 -25.26
CA GLN A 76 11.42 3.74 -24.08
C GLN A 76 10.44 4.15 -22.99
N VAL A 77 9.83 3.18 -22.34
CA VAL A 77 8.89 3.39 -21.23
C VAL A 77 9.44 2.78 -19.95
N TRP A 78 9.63 3.60 -18.92
CA TRP A 78 9.94 3.12 -17.57
C TRP A 78 8.66 2.67 -16.89
N ARG A 79 8.61 1.39 -16.54
CA ARG A 79 7.48 0.82 -15.82
C ARG A 79 7.95 -0.37 -14.99
N ALA A 80 7.39 -0.52 -13.79
CA ALA A 80 7.67 -1.67 -12.92
C ALA A 80 9.18 -1.90 -12.62
N GLY A 81 10.01 -0.86 -12.73
CA GLY A 81 11.43 -0.91 -12.41
C GLY A 81 12.36 -1.19 -13.59
N SER A 82 11.84 -1.26 -14.81
CA SER A 82 12.64 -1.46 -16.02
C SER A 82 12.19 -0.58 -17.19
N TRP A 83 13.14 -0.29 -18.08
CA TRP A 83 12.89 0.35 -19.37
C TRP A 83 12.45 -0.69 -20.39
N HIS A 84 11.36 -0.40 -21.10
CA HIS A 84 10.83 -1.24 -22.17
C HIS A 84 10.86 -0.47 -23.49
N ALA A 85 11.48 -1.03 -24.53
CA ALA A 85 11.45 -0.48 -25.88
C ALA A 85 10.04 -0.60 -26.47
N ALA A 86 9.63 0.39 -27.26
CA ALA A 86 8.29 0.49 -27.81
C ALA A 86 8.25 1.45 -29.01
N ILE A 87 7.10 1.50 -29.68
CA ILE A 87 6.80 2.48 -30.74
C ILE A 87 5.65 3.36 -30.27
N ALA A 88 5.84 4.68 -30.37
CA ALA A 88 4.81 5.65 -30.08
C ALA A 88 4.32 6.34 -31.35
N GLU A 89 3.01 6.57 -31.43
CA GLU A 89 2.35 7.22 -32.54
C GLU A 89 1.11 7.98 -32.07
N VAL A 90 0.86 9.17 -32.62
CA VAL A 90 -0.37 9.93 -32.41
C VAL A 90 -1.55 9.11 -32.93
N THR A 91 -2.60 8.98 -32.12
CA THR A 91 -3.77 8.19 -32.47
C THR A 91 -5.06 8.98 -32.28
N THR A 92 -6.03 8.75 -33.15
CA THR A 92 -7.42 9.19 -33.04
C THR A 92 -8.36 8.03 -32.78
N ALA A 93 -7.83 6.82 -32.50
CA ALA A 93 -8.62 5.63 -32.32
C ALA A 93 -9.52 5.74 -31.08
N GLU A 94 -10.82 5.58 -31.29
CA GLU A 94 -11.82 5.66 -30.22
C GLU A 94 -11.57 4.68 -29.05
N PRO A 95 -11.12 3.43 -29.26
CA PRO A 95 -10.76 2.54 -28.16
C PRO A 95 -9.66 3.11 -27.25
N ALA A 96 -8.69 3.84 -27.81
CA ALA A 96 -7.62 4.47 -27.05
C ALA A 96 -8.15 5.68 -26.26
N ALA A 97 -9.01 6.49 -26.86
CA ALA A 97 -9.69 7.60 -26.18
C ALA A 97 -10.57 7.10 -25.02
N GLN A 98 -11.38 6.07 -25.26
CA GLN A 98 -12.24 5.47 -24.23
C GLN A 98 -11.42 4.85 -23.09
N ALA A 99 -10.31 4.18 -23.38
CA ALA A 99 -9.41 3.66 -22.36
C ALA A 99 -8.82 4.76 -21.48
N TYR A 100 -8.43 5.89 -22.07
CA TYR A 100 -7.93 7.04 -21.30
C TYR A 100 -9.04 7.68 -20.45
N ARG A 101 -10.22 7.94 -21.03
CA ARG A 101 -11.39 8.51 -20.32
C ARG A 101 -11.85 7.67 -19.14
N ARG A 102 -11.90 6.34 -19.30
CA ARG A 102 -12.24 5.42 -18.20
C ARG A 102 -11.31 5.55 -17.01
N ARG A 103 -10.05 5.93 -17.25
CA ARG A 103 -9.03 6.03 -16.20
C ARG A 103 -8.87 7.44 -15.63
N PHE A 104 -9.12 8.46 -16.44
CA PHE A 104 -8.96 9.87 -16.11
C PHE A 104 -10.17 10.67 -16.58
N HIS A 105 -10.93 11.22 -15.63
CA HIS A 105 -12.17 11.97 -15.89
C HIS A 105 -11.97 13.38 -16.46
N ARG A 106 -10.73 13.79 -16.79
CA ARG A 106 -10.37 15.15 -17.23
C ARG A 106 -9.89 15.18 -18.67
N LEU A 107 -10.72 14.74 -19.60
CA LEU A 107 -10.50 15.06 -21.02
C LEU A 107 -11.57 16.05 -21.47
N ASP A 108 -11.14 17.21 -21.92
CA ASP A 108 -12.02 18.24 -22.49
C ASP A 108 -12.13 18.10 -24.02
N GLY A 109 -11.62 16.98 -24.58
CA GLY A 109 -11.71 16.63 -26.00
C GLY A 109 -10.66 17.31 -26.88
N THR A 110 -9.79 18.12 -26.30
CA THR A 110 -8.73 18.85 -27.02
C THR A 110 -7.36 18.19 -26.92
N GLU A 111 -7.25 17.04 -26.24
CA GLU A 111 -5.99 16.36 -26.01
C GLU A 111 -5.52 15.56 -27.22
N VAL A 112 -4.21 15.61 -27.48
CA VAL A 112 -3.60 14.72 -28.47
C VAL A 112 -3.23 13.41 -27.77
N LEU A 113 -3.82 12.31 -28.22
CA LEU A 113 -3.50 10.98 -27.72
C LEU A 113 -2.31 10.40 -28.47
N VAL A 114 -1.42 9.74 -27.74
CA VAL A 114 -0.28 9.00 -28.28
C VAL A 114 -0.41 7.55 -27.82
N ALA A 115 -0.64 6.65 -28.78
CA ALA A 115 -0.60 5.21 -28.56
C ALA A 115 0.85 4.76 -28.46
N ILE A 116 1.13 3.86 -27.52
CA ILE A 116 2.44 3.25 -27.33
C ILE A 116 2.26 1.74 -27.42
N ARG A 117 2.83 1.14 -28.47
CA ARG A 117 2.70 -0.27 -28.85
C ARG A 117 4.04 -0.99 -28.76
N GLY A 118 4.00 -2.32 -28.68
CA GLY A 118 5.19 -3.16 -28.82
C GLY A 118 6.15 -3.14 -27.62
N CYS A 119 5.78 -2.46 -26.53
CA CYS A 119 6.42 -2.73 -25.27
C CYS A 119 6.18 -4.20 -24.93
N GLY A 120 7.18 -4.94 -24.40
CA GLY A 120 6.95 -6.21 -23.70
C GLY A 120 6.11 -6.04 -22.41
N LEU A 121 5.07 -5.19 -22.45
CA LEU A 121 4.17 -4.90 -21.37
C LEU A 121 3.31 -6.13 -21.14
N PRO A 122 3.29 -6.64 -19.90
CA PRO A 122 2.36 -7.69 -19.51
C PRO A 122 0.93 -7.27 -19.87
N ARG A 123 0.25 -8.08 -20.68
CA ARG A 123 -1.15 -7.87 -21.10
C ARG A 123 -2.12 -7.89 -19.89
N GLY A 124 -1.71 -8.50 -18.77
CA GLY A 124 -2.45 -8.52 -17.50
C GLY A 124 -2.10 -7.40 -16.52
N PRO A 125 -2.92 -7.15 -15.48
CA PRO A 125 -2.59 -6.20 -14.41
C PRO A 125 -1.22 -6.55 -13.82
N VAL A 126 -0.34 -5.54 -13.70
CA VAL A 126 0.98 -5.74 -13.09
C VAL A 126 0.73 -5.98 -11.62
N LEU A 127 0.93 -7.22 -11.19
CA LEU A 127 0.76 -7.59 -9.80
C LEU A 127 1.83 -6.93 -8.97
N LEU A 128 1.42 -6.43 -7.81
CA LEU A 128 2.34 -5.87 -6.86
C LEU A 128 3.16 -7.02 -6.24
N ARG A 129 4.48 -7.00 -6.47
CA ARG A 129 5.43 -8.06 -6.07
C ARG A 129 6.73 -7.46 -5.54
N GLY A 130 7.55 -8.32 -4.92
CA GLY A 130 8.92 -8.00 -4.52
C GLY A 130 9.04 -6.80 -3.57
N THR A 131 10.03 -5.93 -3.84
CA THR A 131 10.31 -4.74 -3.03
C THR A 131 9.18 -3.71 -3.08
N ARG A 132 8.52 -3.55 -4.23
CA ARG A 132 7.39 -2.64 -4.40
C ARG A 132 6.22 -3.00 -3.49
N LEU A 133 5.92 -4.30 -3.41
CA LEU A 133 4.91 -4.84 -2.52
C LEU A 133 5.21 -4.52 -1.07
N ARG A 134 6.43 -4.85 -0.61
CA ARG A 134 6.83 -4.59 0.77
C ARG A 134 6.69 -3.10 1.12
N ARG A 135 7.18 -2.21 0.26
CA ARG A 135 7.14 -0.75 0.50
C ARG A 135 5.72 -0.20 0.58
N ARG A 136 4.86 -0.55 -0.39
CA ARG A 136 3.46 -0.13 -0.39
C ARG A 136 2.69 -0.73 0.79
N TRP A 137 2.95 -2.00 1.12
CA TRP A 137 2.38 -2.65 2.29
C TRP A 137 2.75 -1.91 3.56
N THR A 138 4.05 -1.73 3.81
CA THR A 138 4.52 -1.03 5.02
C THR A 138 3.90 0.36 5.12
N ALA A 139 3.95 1.18 4.07
CA ALA A 139 3.38 2.53 4.11
C ALA A 139 1.86 2.55 4.35
N ALA A 140 1.10 1.74 3.60
CA ALA A 140 -0.35 1.73 3.71
C ALA A 140 -0.81 1.18 5.08
N VAL A 141 -0.19 0.08 5.53
CA VAL A 141 -0.56 -0.59 6.77
C VAL A 141 -0.13 0.24 7.97
N THR A 142 1.05 0.89 7.96
CA THR A 142 1.43 1.83 9.03
C THR A 142 0.42 2.96 9.16
N LEU A 143 0.02 3.58 8.04
CA LEU A 143 -0.94 4.68 8.09
C LEU A 143 -2.33 4.23 8.55
N GLY A 144 -2.82 3.09 8.04
CA GLY A 144 -4.12 2.55 8.40
C GLY A 144 -4.20 2.06 9.83
N GLU A 145 -3.16 1.36 10.29
CA GLU A 145 -3.02 0.90 11.66
C GLU A 145 -2.89 2.07 12.62
N PHE A 146 -2.03 3.05 12.34
CA PHE A 146 -1.91 4.25 13.17
C PHE A 146 -3.23 5.02 13.28
N ALA A 147 -3.91 5.26 12.16
CA ALA A 147 -5.22 5.90 12.16
C ALA A 147 -6.27 5.08 12.94
N GLY A 148 -6.21 3.75 12.83
CA GLY A 148 -7.02 2.82 13.61
C GLY A 148 -6.77 2.93 15.10
N PHE A 149 -5.50 2.84 15.50
CA PHE A 149 -5.04 2.84 16.89
C PHE A 149 -5.24 4.18 17.60
N CYS A 150 -5.29 5.30 16.87
CA CYS A 150 -5.68 6.58 17.46
C CYS A 150 -7.05 6.51 18.16
N VAL A 151 -7.98 5.69 17.66
CA VAL A 151 -9.33 5.54 18.23
C VAL A 151 -9.28 4.91 19.64
N PRO A 152 -8.72 3.71 19.86
CA PRO A 152 -8.59 3.13 21.19
C PRO A 152 -7.62 3.89 22.09
N ALA A 153 -6.56 4.52 21.56
CA ALA A 153 -5.66 5.36 22.36
C ALA A 153 -6.40 6.57 22.97
N LEU A 154 -7.19 7.29 22.16
CA LEU A 154 -8.02 8.39 22.64
C LEU A 154 -9.14 7.89 23.55
N THR A 155 -9.78 6.77 23.20
CA THR A 155 -10.85 6.16 24.02
C THR A 155 -10.32 5.80 25.40
N GLY A 156 -9.17 5.12 25.48
CA GLY A 156 -8.54 4.74 26.75
C GLY A 156 -8.04 5.94 27.57
N ALA A 157 -7.63 7.03 26.92
CA ALA A 157 -7.25 8.27 27.61
C ALA A 157 -8.47 9.03 28.18
N LEU A 158 -9.64 8.89 27.55
CA LEU A 158 -10.87 9.59 27.93
C LEU A 158 -11.77 8.78 28.87
N THR A 159 -11.73 7.45 28.78
CA THR A 159 -12.64 6.58 29.52
C THR A 159 -12.04 5.18 29.75
N ALA A 160 -12.46 4.54 30.84
CA ALA A 160 -12.18 3.13 31.12
C ALA A 160 -13.33 2.19 30.67
N ASN A 161 -14.29 2.70 29.88
CA ASN A 161 -15.47 1.92 29.49
C ASN A 161 -15.12 0.76 28.54
N ALA A 162 -15.38 -0.45 29.03
CA ALA A 162 -15.26 -1.72 28.33
C ALA A 162 -15.86 -1.75 26.91
N ALA A 163 -17.11 -1.32 26.77
CA ALA A 163 -17.84 -1.36 25.52
C ALA A 163 -17.29 -0.33 24.51
N ALA A 164 -16.88 0.84 25.00
CA ALA A 164 -16.25 1.86 24.17
C ALA A 164 -14.90 1.37 23.61
N LEU A 165 -14.08 0.73 24.44
CA LEU A 165 -12.81 0.14 24.00
C LEU A 165 -13.00 -1.01 23.00
N LEU A 166 -14.05 -1.82 23.16
CA LEU A 166 -14.40 -2.86 22.19
C LEU A 166 -14.85 -2.29 20.85
N ALA A 167 -15.69 -1.24 20.86
CA ALA A 167 -16.08 -0.54 19.64
C ALA A 167 -14.87 0.11 18.96
N ALA A 168 -13.96 0.71 19.73
CA ALA A 168 -12.71 1.27 19.23
C ALA A 168 -11.83 0.20 18.57
N GLY A 169 -11.70 -0.98 19.19
CA GLY A 169 -10.96 -2.11 18.61
C GLY A 169 -11.57 -2.64 17.30
N ALA A 170 -12.90 -2.60 17.16
CA ALA A 170 -13.56 -2.94 15.89
C ALA A 170 -13.24 -1.92 14.77
N ILE A 171 -13.19 -0.63 15.11
CA ILE A 171 -12.81 0.44 14.18
C ILE A 171 -11.35 0.29 13.75
N GLU A 172 -10.44 0.06 14.71
CA GLU A 172 -9.03 -0.21 14.45
C GLU A 172 -8.85 -1.40 13.50
N GLY A 173 -9.46 -2.55 13.83
CA GLY A 173 -9.39 -3.75 13.00
C GLY A 173 -9.95 -3.54 11.58
N THR A 174 -10.97 -2.70 11.45
CA THR A 174 -11.54 -2.33 10.14
C THR A 174 -10.55 -1.49 9.32
N LEU A 175 -9.92 -0.49 9.92
CA LEU A 175 -8.94 0.39 9.26
C LEU A 175 -7.64 -0.36 8.91
N LEU A 176 -7.16 -1.21 9.81
CA LEU A 176 -6.08 -2.15 9.55
C LEU A 176 -6.42 -3.07 8.37
N GLY A 177 -7.56 -3.75 8.44
CA GLY A 177 -8.02 -4.64 7.38
C GLY A 177 -8.19 -3.92 6.04
N ALA A 178 -8.74 -2.71 6.04
CA ALA A 178 -8.95 -1.91 4.83
C ALA A 178 -7.61 -1.52 4.20
N SER A 179 -6.66 -1.02 4.98
CA SER A 179 -5.34 -0.63 4.48
C SER A 179 -4.55 -1.80 3.89
N GLN A 180 -4.60 -2.97 4.53
CA GLN A 180 -4.04 -4.21 4.00
C GLN A 180 -4.74 -4.63 2.70
N ALA A 181 -6.08 -4.62 2.68
CA ALA A 181 -6.88 -5.02 1.52
C ALA A 181 -6.65 -4.13 0.28
N LEU A 182 -6.36 -2.83 0.48
CA LEU A 182 -6.00 -1.90 -0.59
C LEU A 182 -4.74 -2.33 -1.36
N VAL A 183 -3.82 -2.99 -0.68
CA VAL A 183 -2.57 -3.54 -1.22
C VAL A 183 -2.81 -4.94 -1.77
N LEU A 184 -3.51 -5.81 -1.03
CA LEU A 184 -3.78 -7.20 -1.44
C LEU A 184 -4.57 -7.30 -2.73
N ARG A 185 -5.55 -6.42 -2.98
CA ARG A 185 -6.31 -6.42 -4.24
C ARG A 185 -5.43 -6.25 -5.48
N ARG A 186 -4.23 -5.67 -5.33
CA ARG A 186 -3.23 -5.52 -6.42
C ARG A 186 -2.18 -6.64 -6.41
N ALA A 187 -2.09 -7.41 -5.34
CA ALA A 187 -1.12 -8.50 -5.19
C ALA A 187 -1.75 -9.87 -5.48
N ILE A 188 -3.02 -10.10 -5.14
CA ILE A 188 -3.66 -11.42 -5.22
C ILE A 188 -4.92 -11.30 -6.10
N PRO A 189 -4.86 -11.74 -7.37
CA PRO A 189 -6.03 -11.80 -8.23
C PRO A 189 -7.15 -12.63 -7.60
N GLY A 190 -8.40 -12.16 -7.72
CA GLY A 190 -9.58 -12.86 -7.19
C GLY A 190 -9.84 -12.69 -5.70
N LEU A 191 -8.91 -12.11 -4.92
CA LEU A 191 -9.15 -11.79 -3.52
C LEU A 191 -10.24 -10.71 -3.38
N ARG A 192 -11.31 -11.02 -2.65
CA ARG A 192 -12.39 -10.08 -2.35
C ARG A 192 -12.00 -9.21 -1.14
N PRO A 193 -11.79 -7.88 -1.30
CA PRO A 193 -11.29 -7.02 -0.22
C PRO A 193 -12.13 -7.06 1.05
N TRP A 194 -13.46 -7.09 0.93
CA TRP A 194 -14.36 -7.06 2.09
C TRP A 194 -14.20 -8.29 3.01
N ARG A 195 -13.89 -9.48 2.46
CA ARG A 195 -13.66 -10.69 3.27
C ARG A 195 -12.45 -10.53 4.17
N TRP A 196 -11.40 -9.87 3.67
CA TRP A 196 -10.22 -9.55 4.44
C TRP A 196 -10.52 -8.54 5.56
N ILE A 197 -11.27 -7.49 5.23
CA ILE A 197 -11.64 -6.43 6.17
C ILE A 197 -12.46 -7.01 7.33
N VAL A 198 -13.53 -7.76 7.02
CA VAL A 198 -14.40 -8.37 8.03
C VAL A 198 -13.64 -9.37 8.90
N ALA A 199 -12.83 -10.24 8.29
CA ALA A 199 -12.01 -11.19 9.06
C ALA A 199 -11.06 -10.50 10.03
N THR A 200 -10.42 -9.41 9.59
CA THR A 200 -9.49 -8.62 10.42
C THR A 200 -10.23 -7.88 11.53
N ALA A 201 -11.36 -7.24 11.23
CA ALA A 201 -12.17 -6.52 12.20
C ALA A 201 -12.70 -7.44 13.31
N VAL A 202 -13.27 -8.59 12.95
CA VAL A 202 -13.78 -9.57 13.93
C VAL A 202 -12.65 -10.10 14.80
N ALA A 203 -11.51 -10.45 14.21
CA ALA A 203 -10.36 -10.95 14.96
C ALA A 203 -9.76 -9.89 15.89
N ALA A 204 -9.69 -8.63 15.46
CA ALA A 204 -9.27 -7.52 16.32
C ALA A 204 -10.22 -7.34 17.51
N THR A 205 -11.54 -7.40 17.29
CA THR A 205 -12.51 -7.36 18.40
C THR A 205 -12.29 -8.51 19.39
N ILE A 206 -12.00 -9.73 18.91
CA ILE A 206 -11.64 -10.87 19.77
C ILE A 206 -10.35 -10.59 20.54
N ALA A 207 -9.33 -10.02 19.90
CA ALA A 207 -8.08 -9.64 20.55
C ALA A 207 -8.32 -8.62 21.68
N TYR A 208 -9.16 -7.61 21.45
CA TYR A 208 -9.57 -6.64 22.48
C TYR A 208 -10.36 -7.28 23.62
N LEU A 209 -11.27 -8.21 23.33
CA LEU A 209 -11.99 -8.96 24.37
C LEU A 209 -11.00 -9.69 25.27
N ILE A 210 -10.04 -10.40 24.69
CA ILE A 210 -9.00 -11.12 25.44
C ILE A 210 -8.14 -10.13 26.24
N GLY A 211 -7.65 -9.05 25.61
CA GLY A 211 -6.78 -8.06 26.24
C GLY A 211 -7.42 -7.30 27.39
N LEU A 212 -8.74 -7.08 27.35
CA LEU A 212 -9.51 -6.44 28.41
C LEU A 212 -9.97 -7.42 29.51
N THR A 213 -9.76 -8.72 29.35
CA THR A 213 -10.21 -9.72 30.34
C THR A 213 -9.48 -9.59 31.68
N PRO A 214 -8.13 -9.47 31.74
CA PRO A 214 -7.42 -9.39 33.02
C PRO A 214 -7.87 -8.23 33.92
N SER A 215 -8.27 -7.08 33.35
CA SER A 215 -8.73 -5.93 34.13
C SER A 215 -10.14 -6.09 34.71
N ARG A 216 -10.87 -7.15 34.33
CA ARG A 216 -12.20 -7.47 34.86
C ARG A 216 -12.19 -8.60 35.89
N VAL A 217 -11.09 -9.35 35.96
CA VAL A 217 -10.94 -10.42 36.94
C VAL A 217 -10.32 -9.78 38.18
N GLY A 218 -11.02 -9.81 39.32
CA GLY A 218 -10.62 -9.17 40.57
C GLY A 218 -9.44 -9.83 41.30
N GLY A 219 -8.52 -10.47 40.57
CA GLY A 219 -7.39 -11.21 41.12
C GLY A 219 -6.43 -11.72 40.04
N PRO A 220 -5.24 -12.21 40.43
CA PRO A 220 -4.25 -12.70 39.48
C PRO A 220 -4.75 -13.95 38.76
N LEU A 221 -4.61 -13.95 37.44
CA LEU A 221 -4.89 -15.13 36.62
C LEU A 221 -3.75 -16.16 36.72
N PRO A 222 -4.06 -17.47 36.69
CA PRO A 222 -3.05 -18.51 36.53
C PRO A 222 -2.11 -18.23 35.35
N PRO A 223 -0.77 -18.40 35.50
CA PRO A 223 0.19 -18.09 34.44
C PRO A 223 -0.12 -18.76 33.11
N LEU A 224 -0.61 -20.01 33.14
CA LEU A 224 -1.03 -20.74 31.95
C LEU A 224 -2.16 -20.04 31.18
N LEU A 225 -3.14 -19.47 31.88
CA LEU A 225 -4.24 -18.73 31.25
C LEU A 225 -3.76 -17.40 30.65
N VAL A 226 -2.80 -16.73 31.31
CA VAL A 226 -2.17 -15.52 30.77
C VAL A 226 -1.41 -15.83 29.48
N ILE A 227 -0.60 -16.89 29.47
CA ILE A 227 0.14 -17.33 28.29
C ILE A 227 -0.81 -17.74 27.16
N ALA A 228 -1.82 -18.58 27.47
CA ALA A 228 -2.79 -19.04 26.48
C ALA A 228 -3.60 -17.87 25.90
N GLY A 229 -4.03 -16.93 26.74
CA GLY A 229 -4.70 -15.70 26.31
C GLY A 229 -3.80 -14.83 25.43
N GLY A 230 -2.53 -14.65 25.80
CA GLY A 230 -1.55 -13.92 24.99
C GLY A 230 -1.34 -14.55 23.61
N VAL A 231 -1.17 -15.88 23.55
CA VAL A 231 -1.03 -16.62 22.28
C VAL A 231 -2.29 -16.50 21.43
N ALA A 232 -3.47 -16.66 22.02
CA ALA A 232 -4.74 -16.50 21.34
C ALA A 232 -4.91 -15.07 20.79
N LEU A 233 -4.55 -14.05 21.57
CA LEU A 233 -4.59 -12.64 21.20
C LEU A 233 -3.73 -12.38 19.96
N VAL A 234 -2.43 -12.71 20.01
CA VAL A 234 -1.49 -12.40 18.91
C VAL A 234 -1.73 -13.25 17.66
N SER A 235 -2.34 -14.43 17.81
CA SER A 235 -2.62 -15.34 16.68
C SER A 235 -3.98 -15.08 16.03
N SER A 236 -4.93 -14.44 16.73
CA SER A 236 -6.32 -14.25 16.28
C SER A 236 -6.43 -13.66 14.86
N ILE A 237 -5.77 -12.52 14.61
CA ILE A 237 -5.78 -11.84 13.32
C ILE A 237 -5.13 -12.72 12.24
N GLY A 238 -3.98 -13.33 12.55
CA GLY A 238 -3.26 -14.20 11.64
C GLY A 238 -4.11 -15.41 11.19
N VAL A 239 -4.83 -16.04 12.11
CA VAL A 239 -5.74 -17.16 11.84
C VAL A 239 -6.91 -16.72 10.95
N ALA A 240 -7.59 -15.62 11.30
CA ALA A 240 -8.72 -15.13 10.52
C ALA A 240 -8.31 -14.75 9.08
N GLN A 241 -7.16 -14.10 8.93
CA GLN A 241 -6.62 -13.74 7.62
C GLN A 241 -6.14 -14.95 6.83
N TRP A 242 -5.57 -15.96 7.50
CA TRP A 242 -5.17 -17.22 6.86
C TRP A 242 -6.34 -17.93 6.19
N LEU A 243 -7.53 -17.95 6.81
CA LEU A 243 -8.74 -18.52 6.20
C LEU A 243 -9.11 -17.84 4.86
N VAL A 244 -8.76 -16.55 4.72
CA VAL A 244 -8.94 -15.80 3.47
C VAL A 244 -7.80 -16.07 2.48
N LEU A 245 -6.56 -16.28 2.94
CA LEU A 245 -5.39 -16.53 2.09
C LEU A 245 -5.28 -17.96 1.56
N ARG A 246 -5.73 -18.96 2.32
CA ARG A 246 -5.54 -20.39 2.00
C ARG A 246 -5.97 -20.82 0.59
N PRO A 247 -6.98 -20.22 -0.07
CA PRO A 247 -7.32 -20.59 -1.45
C PRO A 247 -6.36 -20.02 -2.51
N PHE A 248 -5.45 -19.10 -2.13
CA PHE A 248 -4.63 -18.32 -3.07
C PHE A 248 -3.12 -18.54 -2.91
N ILE A 249 -2.67 -19.17 -1.84
CA ILE A 249 -1.25 -19.34 -1.48
C ILE A 249 -1.07 -20.70 -0.81
N ASP A 250 -0.23 -21.57 -1.37
CA ASP A 250 -0.06 -22.94 -0.86
C ASP A 250 0.47 -22.98 0.58
N ARG A 251 1.43 -22.11 0.89
CA ARG A 251 1.99 -21.95 2.26
C ARG A 251 1.32 -20.84 3.05
N ALA A 252 0.02 -20.61 2.84
CA ALA A 252 -0.72 -19.55 3.55
C ALA A 252 -0.64 -19.67 5.08
N ALA A 253 -0.51 -20.89 5.63
CA ALA A 253 -0.45 -21.12 7.08
C ALA A 253 0.72 -20.40 7.76
N ALA A 254 1.82 -20.17 7.04
CA ALA A 254 2.95 -19.40 7.56
C ALA A 254 2.59 -17.92 7.84
N TRP A 255 1.45 -17.42 7.35
CA TRP A 255 0.93 -16.10 7.70
C TRP A 255 0.61 -15.96 9.19
N ILE A 256 0.19 -17.04 9.85
CA ILE A 256 -0.17 -17.04 11.28
C ILE A 256 1.04 -16.65 12.14
N PRO A 257 2.18 -17.39 12.11
CA PRO A 257 3.35 -17.02 12.90
C PRO A 257 3.99 -15.70 12.45
N ILE A 258 3.90 -15.33 11.16
CA ILE A 258 4.38 -14.03 10.68
C ILE A 258 3.63 -12.89 11.38
N THR A 259 2.29 -12.96 11.40
CA THR A 259 1.44 -11.94 12.03
C THR A 259 1.60 -11.92 13.54
N ALA A 260 1.68 -13.09 14.19
CA ALA A 260 1.89 -13.18 15.63
C ALA A 260 3.23 -12.54 16.05
N LEU A 261 4.33 -12.88 15.36
CA LEU A 261 5.65 -12.29 15.62
C LEU A 261 5.68 -10.78 15.34
N ALA A 262 4.95 -10.33 14.30
CA ALA A 262 4.84 -8.91 14.00
C ALA A 262 4.17 -8.13 15.14
N TRP A 263 3.08 -8.66 15.70
CA TRP A 263 2.39 -8.05 16.84
C TRP A 263 3.19 -8.12 18.13
N ILE A 264 3.88 -9.23 18.41
CA ILE A 264 4.79 -9.33 19.56
C ILE A 264 5.88 -8.26 19.47
N ALA A 265 6.52 -8.11 18.31
CA ALA A 265 7.52 -7.08 18.09
C ALA A 265 6.94 -5.66 18.20
N GLY A 266 5.79 -5.42 17.58
CA GLY A 266 5.09 -4.13 17.62
C GLY A 266 4.71 -3.71 19.04
N LEU A 267 4.06 -4.60 19.79
CA LEU A 267 3.67 -4.38 21.18
C LEU A 267 4.91 -4.22 22.08
N GLY A 268 5.97 -4.98 21.84
CA GLY A 268 7.24 -4.81 22.54
C GLY A 268 7.81 -3.40 22.35
N VAL A 269 7.81 -2.88 21.12
CA VAL A 269 8.23 -1.49 20.82
C VAL A 269 7.29 -0.47 21.46
N PHE A 270 5.97 -0.70 21.39
CA PHE A 270 4.98 0.16 22.05
C PHE A 270 5.27 0.28 23.55
N LEU A 271 5.42 -0.84 24.25
CA LEU A 271 5.64 -0.88 25.69
C LEU A 271 6.99 -0.27 26.06
N ALA A 272 8.06 -0.61 25.34
CA ALA A 272 9.38 -0.04 25.56
C ALA A 272 9.40 1.49 25.42
N PHE A 273 8.55 2.05 24.55
CA PHE A 273 8.42 3.49 24.37
C PHE A 273 7.44 4.13 25.37
N ALA A 274 6.23 3.60 25.50
CA ALA A 274 5.13 4.23 26.23
C ALA A 274 5.27 4.05 27.75
N THR A 275 5.68 2.87 28.23
CA THR A 275 5.79 2.58 29.66
C THR A 275 6.71 3.53 30.44
N PRO A 276 7.93 3.89 29.98
CA PRO A 276 8.77 4.84 30.71
C PRO A 276 8.23 6.28 30.70
N LEU A 277 7.42 6.65 29.70
CA LEU A 277 6.87 8.00 29.55
C LEU A 277 5.54 8.19 30.28
N TRP A 278 4.78 7.11 30.46
CA TRP A 278 3.50 7.15 31.16
C TRP A 278 3.69 7.25 32.67
N GLN A 279 2.97 8.17 33.29
CA GLN A 279 2.98 8.37 34.75
C GLN A 279 1.55 8.58 35.26
N PRO A 280 1.21 8.07 36.46
CA PRO A 280 -0.08 8.34 37.09
C PRO A 280 -0.31 9.85 37.27
N GLY A 281 -1.54 10.32 36.99
CA GLY A 281 -1.93 11.73 37.16
C GLY A 281 -1.58 12.65 35.98
N GLN A 282 -1.00 12.14 34.89
CA GLN A 282 -0.79 12.92 33.66
C GLN A 282 -2.11 13.42 33.06
N SER A 283 -2.06 14.59 32.41
CA SER A 283 -3.22 15.13 31.72
C SER A 283 -3.61 14.27 30.50
N THR A 284 -4.90 14.26 30.16
CA THR A 284 -5.43 13.50 29.01
C THR A 284 -4.66 13.77 27.70
N PRO A 285 -4.30 15.02 27.34
CA PRO A 285 -3.52 15.27 26.13
C PRO A 285 -2.13 14.60 26.13
N VAL A 286 -1.46 14.54 27.29
CA VAL A 286 -0.13 13.90 27.41
C VAL A 286 -0.25 12.40 27.23
N ILE A 287 -1.24 11.76 27.90
CA ILE A 287 -1.51 10.32 27.75
C ILE A 287 -1.83 9.99 26.28
N ALA A 288 -2.68 10.79 25.64
CA ALA A 288 -3.03 10.62 24.24
C ALA A 288 -1.82 10.76 23.30
N LEU A 289 -0.94 11.74 23.52
CA LEU A 289 0.27 11.94 22.72
C LEU A 289 1.27 10.79 22.86
N ILE A 290 1.51 10.30 24.09
CA ILE A 290 2.37 9.14 24.34
C ILE A 290 1.78 7.91 23.63
N GLY A 291 0.48 7.67 23.79
CA GLY A 291 -0.22 6.55 23.15
C GLY A 291 -0.15 6.61 21.63
N MET A 292 -0.42 7.76 21.01
CA MET A 292 -0.32 7.93 19.56
C MET A 292 1.11 7.75 19.04
N ALA A 293 2.12 8.35 19.70
CA ALA A 293 3.50 8.20 19.30
C ALA A 293 3.97 6.73 19.40
N GLY A 294 3.65 6.05 20.50
CA GLY A 294 3.89 4.61 20.66
C GLY A 294 3.15 3.78 19.61
N GLY A 295 1.89 4.12 19.34
CA GLY A 295 1.05 3.47 18.34
C GLY A 295 1.61 3.58 16.92
N LEU A 296 2.21 4.72 16.55
CA LEU A 296 2.89 4.88 15.27
C LEU A 296 4.12 3.96 15.16
N LEU A 297 4.92 3.86 16.22
CA LEU A 297 6.09 2.97 16.26
C LEU A 297 5.68 1.49 16.18
N MET A 298 4.62 1.11 16.90
CA MET A 298 4.00 -0.21 16.83
C MET A 298 3.54 -0.52 15.41
N ALA A 299 2.75 0.38 14.81
CA ALA A 299 2.22 0.25 13.47
C ALA A 299 3.33 0.09 12.42
N ALA A 300 4.41 0.88 12.52
CA ALA A 300 5.56 0.78 11.64
C ALA A 300 6.29 -0.56 11.76
N THR A 301 6.47 -1.05 13.00
CA THR A 301 7.09 -2.35 13.27
C THR A 301 6.27 -3.49 12.72
N THR A 302 4.98 -3.57 13.08
CA THR A 302 4.05 -4.62 12.63
C THR A 302 3.94 -4.64 11.12
N ALA A 303 3.79 -3.46 10.47
CA ALA A 303 3.69 -3.34 9.02
C ALA A 303 4.98 -3.74 8.29
N THR A 304 6.15 -3.50 8.88
CA THR A 304 7.44 -3.90 8.30
C THR A 304 7.62 -5.42 8.31
N VAL A 305 7.35 -6.05 9.46
CA VAL A 305 7.47 -7.51 9.63
C VAL A 305 6.47 -8.24 8.73
N THR A 306 5.20 -7.86 8.78
CA THR A 306 4.15 -8.46 7.92
C THR A 306 4.41 -8.21 6.43
N GLY A 307 4.92 -7.03 6.05
CA GLY A 307 5.26 -6.72 4.66
C GLY A 307 6.42 -7.56 4.12
N HIS A 308 7.42 -7.87 4.94
CA HIS A 308 8.50 -8.79 4.57
C HIS A 308 7.99 -10.23 4.48
N GLY A 309 7.16 -10.66 5.43
CA GLY A 309 6.53 -11.98 5.41
C GLY A 309 5.66 -12.19 4.17
N LEU A 310 4.78 -11.23 3.84
CA LEU A 310 3.93 -11.28 2.66
C LEU A 310 4.76 -11.35 1.37
N ARG A 311 5.86 -10.59 1.29
CA ARG A 311 6.77 -10.64 0.14
C ARG A 311 7.34 -12.04 -0.04
N ARG A 312 7.75 -12.73 1.04
CA ARG A 312 8.26 -14.11 0.96
C ARG A 312 7.18 -15.07 0.48
N LEU A 313 5.99 -15.01 1.07
CA LEU A 313 4.85 -15.86 0.68
C LEU A 313 4.44 -15.73 -0.79
N LEU A 314 4.62 -14.55 -1.38
CA LEU A 314 4.27 -14.29 -2.79
C LEU A 314 5.44 -14.45 -3.76
N THR A 315 6.67 -14.67 -3.27
CA THR A 315 7.82 -15.03 -4.10
C THR A 315 7.88 -16.54 -4.31
N ASP A 316 7.57 -17.30 -3.27
CA ASP A 316 7.69 -18.75 -3.26
C ASP A 316 6.42 -19.44 -3.79
N ARG A 317 5.84 -18.88 -4.86
CA ARG A 317 4.74 -19.46 -5.62
C ARG A 317 5.27 -20.32 -6.75
#